data_AF-A0AAU5FL14-F1
#
_entry.id   AF-A0AAU5FL14-F1
#
_cell.length_a   1.000
_cell.length_b   1.000
_cell.length_c   1.000
_cell.angle_alpha   90.00
_cell.angle_beta   90.00
_cell.angle_gamma   90.00
#
_symmetry.space_group_name_H-M   'P 1'
#
loop_
_entity.id
_entity.type
_entity.pdbx_description
1 polymer ?
#
loop_
_entity_poly.entity_id
_entity_poly.type
_entity_poly.pdbx_seq_one_letter_code
_entity_poly.pdbx_strand_id
1 'polypeptide(L)'
;MHSIHHTSSAPLLDGNDTAAVAASHVGGPYSAGVRARVRLMTVARTAGLHLSPQESGDASGGGRVLLGEADEVAVRALAELIVAARHSTPVPVVAPVSGSAAHRLRETARAVGLELNPGTPRTGVDGPRYPLGDADHATVSRLADLITTGHTRLHLAADDLRFALVAHGLNAEQVNVDAGTVVFGAIDVPDVGTLLRLLTGETGNGPDYSDDPQGCEALAARITDAVKTVTGGGDVDAAYTPYCPRCREEAAILLHGLPLPYIARLTDHLTRTAA
;
A
#
# COMPACT_ATOMS: atom_id res chain seq x y z
N MET A 1 19.14 41.04 -3.78
CA MET A 1 19.43 40.41 -5.09
C MET A 1 20.45 39.30 -4.87
N HIS A 2 19.99 38.08 -4.61
CA HIS A 2 20.83 36.89 -4.48
C HIS A 2 20.32 35.83 -5.44
N SER A 3 21.20 35.47 -6.39
CA SER A 3 20.96 34.46 -7.42
C SER A 3 21.05 33.08 -6.79
N ILE A 4 19.98 32.29 -6.93
CA ILE A 4 19.96 30.87 -6.56
C ILE A 4 20.28 30.07 -7.82
N HIS A 5 21.42 29.36 -7.79
CA HIS A 5 21.77 28.37 -8.81
C HIS A 5 21.01 27.07 -8.55
N HIS A 6 20.06 26.74 -9.44
CA HIS A 6 19.49 25.39 -9.50
C HIS A 6 20.46 24.47 -10.25
N THR A 7 21.17 23.61 -9.52
CA THR A 7 21.82 22.42 -10.09
C THR A 7 20.81 21.28 -10.10
N SER A 8 20.33 20.96 -11.30
CA SER A 8 19.54 19.76 -11.58
C SER A 8 20.47 18.55 -11.58
N SER A 9 20.40 17.74 -10.53
CA SER A 9 21.05 16.43 -10.48
C SER A 9 20.08 15.40 -11.04
N ALA A 10 20.37 14.88 -12.23
CA ALA A 10 19.67 13.73 -12.79
C ALA A 10 20.03 12.46 -11.98
N PRO A 11 19.07 11.54 -11.75
CA PRO A 11 19.38 10.27 -11.12
C PRO A 11 20.20 9.38 -12.07
N LEU A 12 21.37 8.95 -11.58
CA LEU A 12 22.16 7.86 -12.14
C LEU A 12 21.34 6.57 -12.10
N LEU A 13 20.92 6.09 -13.28
CA LEU A 13 20.37 4.74 -13.44
C LEU A 13 21.53 3.74 -13.42
N ASP A 14 21.74 3.10 -12.28
CA ASP A 14 22.65 1.95 -12.14
C ASP A 14 22.10 0.74 -12.93
N GLY A 15 22.60 0.59 -14.15
CA GLY A 15 23.29 -0.62 -14.63
C GLY A 15 22.73 -2.01 -14.34
N ASN A 16 21.42 -2.26 -14.38
CA ASN A 16 20.86 -3.63 -14.23
C ASN A 16 19.93 -4.11 -15.37
N ASP A 17 19.92 -3.42 -16.52
CA ASP A 17 19.08 -3.77 -17.69
C ASP A 17 19.64 -4.90 -18.60
N THR A 18 20.77 -5.50 -18.24
CA THR A 18 21.38 -6.57 -19.06
C THR A 18 20.65 -7.91 -19.00
N ALA A 19 19.80 -8.14 -18.00
CA ALA A 19 19.03 -9.39 -17.88
C ALA A 19 17.86 -9.49 -18.88
N ALA A 20 17.33 -8.35 -19.37
CA ALA A 20 16.18 -8.35 -20.28
C ALA A 20 16.57 -8.64 -21.74
N VAL A 21 17.80 -8.32 -22.14
CA VAL A 21 18.23 -8.40 -23.56
C VAL A 21 18.64 -9.83 -23.97
N ALA A 22 19.02 -10.69 -23.02
CA ALA A 22 19.41 -12.08 -23.31
C ALA A 22 18.22 -13.04 -23.59
N ALA A 23 16.97 -12.63 -23.36
CA ALA A 23 15.80 -13.51 -23.49
C ALA A 23 15.22 -13.60 -24.92
N SER A 24 15.79 -12.88 -25.89
CA SER A 24 15.16 -12.64 -27.20
C SER A 24 15.31 -13.77 -28.21
N HIS A 25 16.08 -14.84 -27.94
CA HIS A 25 16.46 -15.83 -28.97
C HIS A 25 16.16 -17.31 -28.65
N VAL A 26 15.36 -17.62 -27.62
CA VAL A 26 14.95 -19.00 -27.32
C VAL A 26 13.43 -19.12 -27.33
N GLY A 27 12.85 -19.45 -28.49
CA GLY A 27 11.41 -19.61 -28.72
C GLY A 27 10.80 -20.88 -28.10
N GLY A 28 11.09 -21.18 -26.83
CA GLY A 28 10.53 -22.33 -26.09
C GLY A 28 9.57 -21.91 -24.97
N PRO A 29 8.74 -22.83 -24.43
CA PRO A 29 7.85 -22.58 -23.29
C PRO A 29 8.61 -22.10 -22.04
N TYR A 30 9.88 -22.43 -21.93
CA TYR A 30 10.80 -21.89 -20.91
C TYR A 30 10.90 -20.36 -20.96
N SER A 31 10.82 -19.75 -22.15
CA SER A 31 10.85 -18.29 -22.32
C SER A 31 9.58 -17.59 -21.82
N ALA A 32 8.43 -18.27 -21.86
CA ALA A 32 7.16 -17.68 -21.41
C ALA A 32 7.13 -17.55 -19.89
N GLY A 33 7.56 -18.59 -19.16
CA GLY A 33 7.67 -18.55 -17.70
C GLY A 33 8.67 -17.49 -17.20
N VAL A 34 9.84 -17.39 -17.85
CA VAL A 34 10.84 -16.36 -17.53
C VAL A 34 10.29 -14.95 -17.77
N ARG A 35 9.66 -14.70 -18.93
CA ARG A 35 9.03 -13.39 -19.21
C ARG A 35 7.94 -13.04 -18.21
N ALA A 36 7.07 -13.99 -17.85
CA ALA A 36 6.03 -13.79 -16.86
C ALA A 36 6.62 -13.43 -15.48
N ARG A 37 7.69 -14.12 -15.06
CA ARG A 37 8.40 -13.82 -13.81
C ARG A 37 9.03 -12.43 -13.82
N VAL A 38 9.75 -12.07 -14.89
CA VAL A 38 10.37 -10.74 -15.03
C VAL A 38 9.30 -9.65 -14.97
N ARG A 39 8.18 -9.84 -15.66
CA ARG A 39 7.04 -8.94 -15.61
C ARG A 39 6.50 -8.81 -14.18
N LEU A 40 6.25 -9.93 -13.50
CA LEU A 40 5.78 -9.95 -12.12
C LEU A 40 6.72 -9.15 -11.20
N MET A 41 8.03 -9.41 -11.27
CA MET A 41 9.03 -8.72 -10.45
C MET A 41 9.06 -7.21 -10.74
N THR A 42 8.90 -6.82 -12.00
CA THR A 42 8.87 -5.40 -12.41
C THR A 42 7.65 -4.68 -11.86
N VAL A 43 6.45 -5.28 -11.99
CA VAL A 43 5.22 -4.65 -11.48
C VAL A 43 5.18 -4.66 -9.95
N ALA A 44 5.70 -5.72 -9.32
CA ALA A 44 5.81 -5.79 -7.87
C ALA A 44 6.71 -4.67 -7.33
N ARG A 45 7.89 -4.48 -7.93
CA ARG A 45 8.80 -3.38 -7.56
C ARG A 45 8.16 -2.00 -7.76
N THR A 46 7.46 -1.80 -8.87
CA THR A 46 6.75 -0.54 -9.16
C THR A 46 5.68 -0.26 -8.10
N ALA A 47 5.02 -1.30 -7.60
CA ALA A 47 4.04 -1.22 -6.52
C ALA A 47 4.67 -1.19 -5.11
N GLY A 48 5.99 -1.02 -4.97
CA GLY A 48 6.70 -1.00 -3.69
C GLY A 48 6.84 -2.36 -3.00
N LEU A 49 6.58 -3.46 -3.71
CA LEU A 49 6.72 -4.82 -3.16
C LEU A 49 8.15 -5.33 -3.34
N HIS A 50 8.79 -5.71 -2.24
CA HIS A 50 10.09 -6.35 -2.25
C HIS A 50 9.94 -7.87 -2.39
N LEU A 51 10.02 -8.35 -3.62
CA LEU A 51 10.08 -9.78 -3.94
C LEU A 51 11.54 -10.19 -4.22
N SER A 52 12.04 -11.14 -3.44
CA SER A 52 13.37 -11.70 -3.64
C SER A 52 13.28 -12.89 -4.59
N PRO A 53 13.97 -12.85 -5.76
CA PRO A 53 14.01 -14.00 -6.63
C PRO A 53 14.76 -15.14 -5.93
N GLN A 54 14.11 -16.28 -5.76
CA GLN A 54 14.82 -17.49 -5.35
C GLN A 54 15.68 -17.97 -6.52
N GLU A 55 16.96 -18.25 -6.26
CA GLU A 55 17.82 -18.94 -7.23
C GLU A 55 17.18 -20.28 -7.55
N SER A 56 16.88 -20.49 -8.82
CA SER A 56 16.25 -21.71 -9.31
C SER A 56 17.24 -22.86 -9.15
N GLY A 57 17.21 -23.54 -8.01
CA GLY A 57 17.72 -24.91 -7.93
C GLY A 57 16.86 -25.74 -8.89
N ASP A 58 17.47 -26.16 -10.00
CA ASP A 58 16.91 -26.97 -11.10
C ASP A 58 15.42 -26.79 -11.35
N ALA A 59 15.10 -25.98 -12.37
CA ALA A 59 13.75 -25.75 -12.86
C ALA A 59 12.90 -27.04 -12.83
N SER A 60 11.94 -27.10 -11.91
CA SER A 60 10.95 -28.17 -11.84
C SER A 60 10.39 -28.38 -13.24
N GLY A 61 10.65 -29.54 -13.84
CA GLY A 61 10.42 -29.84 -15.27
C GLY A 61 8.96 -29.79 -15.76
N GLY A 62 8.07 -29.07 -15.10
CA GLY A 62 6.62 -29.01 -15.38
C GLY A 62 6.10 -27.64 -15.78
N GLY A 63 6.93 -26.71 -16.26
CA GLY A 63 6.48 -25.38 -16.70
C GLY A 63 5.97 -24.47 -15.58
N ARG A 64 6.32 -24.79 -14.33
CA ARG A 64 6.04 -23.99 -13.14
C ARG A 64 7.17 -22.98 -12.91
N VAL A 65 6.82 -21.82 -12.40
CA VAL A 65 7.68 -20.67 -12.17
C VAL A 65 7.74 -20.40 -10.68
N LEU A 66 8.94 -20.42 -10.11
CA LEU A 66 9.15 -20.00 -8.72
C LEU A 66 8.88 -18.50 -8.59
N LEU A 67 7.95 -18.15 -7.71
CA LEU A 67 7.56 -16.76 -7.46
C LEU A 67 8.56 -16.02 -6.57
N GLY A 68 9.40 -16.75 -5.84
CA GLY A 68 10.40 -16.19 -4.93
C GLY A 68 9.91 -16.13 -3.48
N GLU A 69 10.50 -15.23 -2.71
CA GLU A 69 10.17 -15.00 -1.31
C GLU A 69 9.86 -13.52 -1.07
N ALA A 70 9.07 -13.22 -0.05
CA ALA A 70 8.67 -11.87 0.34
C ALA A 70 8.70 -11.72 1.86
N ASP A 71 8.97 -10.54 2.39
CA ASP A 71 8.72 -10.26 3.82
C ASP A 71 7.22 -10.14 4.12
N GLU A 72 6.86 -10.07 5.39
CA GLU A 72 5.45 -10.00 5.81
C GLU A 72 4.70 -8.80 5.25
N VAL A 73 5.37 -7.65 5.15
CA VAL A 73 4.79 -6.39 4.66
C VAL A 73 4.44 -6.56 3.18
N ALA A 74 5.37 -7.08 2.37
CA ALA A 74 5.13 -7.35 0.96
C ALA A 74 4.04 -8.42 0.73
N VAL A 75 3.96 -9.47 1.56
CA VAL A 75 2.88 -10.47 1.47
C VAL A 75 1.51 -9.85 1.76
N ARG A 76 1.42 -8.99 2.78
CA ARG A 76 0.19 -8.28 3.15
C ARG A 76 -0.21 -7.31 2.05
N ALA A 77 0.71 -6.49 1.58
CA ALA A 77 0.52 -5.53 0.50
C ALA A 77 0.06 -6.23 -0.80
N LEU A 78 0.63 -7.40 -1.12
CA LEU A 78 0.19 -8.20 -2.27
C LEU A 78 -1.28 -8.65 -2.13
N ALA A 79 -1.69 -9.07 -0.94
CA ALA A 79 -3.08 -9.42 -0.67
C ALA A 79 -4.02 -8.21 -0.85
N GLU A 80 -3.62 -7.03 -0.37
CA GLU A 80 -4.41 -5.80 -0.54
C GLU A 80 -4.53 -5.38 -2.01
N LEU A 81 -3.45 -5.51 -2.79
CA LEU A 81 -3.47 -5.21 -4.23
C LEU A 81 -4.42 -6.15 -4.99
N ILE A 82 -4.44 -7.43 -4.65
CA ILE A 82 -5.40 -8.40 -5.24
C ILE A 82 -6.84 -8.00 -4.87
N VAL A 83 -7.10 -7.62 -3.62
CA VAL A 83 -8.42 -7.15 -3.18
C VAL A 83 -8.83 -5.88 -3.93
N ALA A 84 -7.93 -4.89 -4.01
CA ALA A 84 -8.14 -3.64 -4.73
C ALA A 84 -8.50 -3.87 -6.21
N ALA A 85 -7.86 -4.84 -6.85
CA ALA A 85 -8.16 -5.22 -8.24
C ALA A 85 -9.55 -5.86 -8.41
N ARG A 86 -10.15 -6.44 -7.37
CA ARG A 86 -11.42 -7.18 -7.45
C ARG A 86 -12.68 -6.32 -7.42
N HIS A 87 -12.60 -5.08 -6.92
CA HIS A 87 -13.79 -4.27 -6.60
C HIS A 87 -14.52 -3.64 -7.80
N SER A 88 -15.18 -4.48 -8.59
CA SER A 88 -16.37 -4.08 -9.36
C SER A 88 -17.67 -4.34 -8.57
N THR A 89 -17.60 -5.06 -7.43
CA THR A 89 -18.73 -5.33 -6.54
C THR A 89 -18.30 -5.25 -5.07
N PRO A 90 -19.11 -4.64 -4.19
CA PRO A 90 -18.81 -4.54 -2.75
C PRO A 90 -18.97 -5.94 -2.13
N VAL A 91 -17.83 -6.58 -1.88
CA VAL A 91 -17.79 -7.82 -1.11
C VAL A 91 -17.79 -7.43 0.36
N PRO A 92 -18.59 -8.06 1.22
CA PRO A 92 -18.52 -7.81 2.65
C PRO A 92 -17.09 -8.01 3.13
N VAL A 93 -16.51 -6.96 3.70
CA VAL A 93 -15.17 -7.00 4.25
C VAL A 93 -15.23 -7.93 5.46
N VAL A 94 -14.78 -9.17 5.27
CA VAL A 94 -14.62 -10.11 6.37
C VAL A 94 -13.52 -9.53 7.24
N ALA A 95 -13.84 -9.26 8.51
CA ALA A 95 -12.87 -8.77 9.48
C ALA A 95 -11.62 -9.66 9.45
N PRO A 96 -10.40 -9.09 9.58
CA PRO A 96 -9.18 -9.87 9.58
C PRO A 96 -9.24 -10.88 10.73
N VAL A 97 -9.51 -12.14 10.40
CA VAL A 97 -9.24 -13.27 11.30
C VAL A 97 -7.73 -13.25 11.50
N SER A 98 -7.26 -13.38 12.74
CA SER A 98 -5.85 -13.34 13.18
C SER A 98 -4.94 -14.43 12.58
N GLY A 99 -5.02 -14.65 11.26
CA GLY A 99 -4.21 -15.58 10.49
C GLY A 99 -2.98 -14.88 9.94
N SER A 100 -1.91 -15.66 9.75
CA SER A 100 -0.66 -15.17 9.15
C SER A 100 -0.91 -14.50 7.79
N ALA A 101 -0.07 -13.52 7.42
CA ALA A 101 -0.17 -12.82 6.14
C ALA A 101 -0.25 -13.78 4.94
N ALA A 102 0.44 -14.92 5.01
CA ALA A 102 0.36 -16.01 4.03
C ALA A 102 -1.04 -16.61 3.88
N HIS A 103 -1.77 -16.83 4.98
CA HIS A 103 -3.15 -17.31 4.93
C HIS A 103 -4.06 -16.29 4.24
N ARG A 104 -3.91 -15.01 4.57
CA ARG A 104 -4.69 -13.93 3.93
C ARG A 104 -4.40 -13.82 2.43
N LEU A 105 -3.13 -13.91 2.03
CA LEU A 105 -2.74 -13.94 0.62
C LEU A 105 -3.36 -15.15 -0.10
N ARG A 106 -3.33 -16.33 0.51
CA ARG A 106 -3.91 -17.55 -0.07
C ARG A 106 -5.42 -17.40 -0.30
N GLU A 107 -6.16 -16.93 0.71
CA GLU A 107 -7.61 -16.78 0.61
C GLU A 107 -8.02 -15.69 -0.41
N THR A 108 -7.31 -14.56 -0.43
CA THR A 108 -7.56 -13.49 -1.42
C THR A 108 -7.25 -13.93 -2.84
N ALA A 109 -6.14 -14.65 -3.05
CA ALA A 109 -5.79 -15.26 -4.32
C ALA A 109 -6.84 -16.28 -4.79
N ARG A 110 -7.26 -17.20 -3.90
CA ARG A 110 -8.32 -18.17 -4.20
C ARG A 110 -9.63 -17.50 -4.59
N ALA A 111 -9.99 -16.41 -3.91
CA ALA A 111 -11.21 -15.66 -4.22
C ALA A 111 -11.20 -14.99 -5.61
N VAL A 112 -10.03 -14.83 -6.24
CA VAL A 112 -9.89 -14.40 -7.64
C VAL A 112 -9.56 -15.57 -8.58
N GLY A 113 -9.60 -16.81 -8.12
CA GLY A 113 -9.28 -18.00 -8.91
C GLY A 113 -7.79 -18.12 -9.24
N LEU A 114 -6.91 -17.65 -8.35
CA LEU A 114 -5.47 -17.91 -8.38
C LEU A 114 -5.11 -18.97 -7.34
N GLU A 115 -4.37 -19.99 -7.75
CA GLU A 115 -3.81 -20.99 -6.86
C GLU A 115 -2.42 -20.57 -6.38
N LEU A 116 -2.37 -19.73 -5.35
CA LEU A 116 -1.13 -19.39 -4.65
C LEU A 116 -0.99 -20.25 -3.40
N ASN A 117 0.18 -20.86 -3.22
CA ASN A 117 0.51 -21.67 -2.05
C ASN A 117 1.69 -21.05 -1.30
N PRO A 118 1.51 -19.89 -0.64
CA PRO A 118 2.55 -19.35 0.20
C PRO A 118 2.85 -20.35 1.32
N GLY A 119 4.13 -20.65 1.49
CA GLY A 119 4.62 -21.58 2.51
C GLY A 119 4.72 -20.93 3.89
N THR A 120 5.21 -21.70 4.85
CA THR A 120 5.48 -21.21 6.20
C THR A 120 6.64 -20.21 6.21
N PRO A 121 6.60 -19.17 7.06
CA PRO A 121 7.70 -18.23 7.16
C PRO A 121 8.99 -18.96 7.55
N ARG A 122 10.09 -18.59 6.88
CA ARG A 122 11.45 -19.00 7.20
C ARG A 122 12.12 -17.86 7.95
N THR A 123 12.73 -18.15 9.09
CA THR A 123 13.50 -17.15 9.84
C THR A 123 14.82 -16.89 9.11
N GLY A 124 14.98 -15.69 8.55
CA GLY A 124 16.21 -15.21 7.95
C GLY A 124 16.89 -14.15 8.81
N VAL A 125 18.06 -13.69 8.36
CA VAL A 125 18.83 -12.61 9.00
C VAL A 125 18.02 -11.29 9.03
N ASP A 126 17.23 -11.03 7.98
CA ASP A 126 16.40 -9.83 7.86
C ASP A 126 14.98 -10.01 8.41
N GLY A 127 14.74 -11.06 9.20
CA GLY A 127 13.41 -11.41 9.72
C GLY A 127 12.68 -12.50 8.91
N PRO A 128 11.37 -12.70 9.15
CA PRO A 128 10.61 -13.77 8.53
C PRO A 128 10.40 -13.52 7.03
N ARG A 129 10.82 -14.49 6.20
CA ARG A 129 10.59 -14.51 4.75
C ARG A 129 9.58 -15.59 4.40
N TYR A 130 8.61 -15.26 3.58
CA TYR A 130 7.53 -16.14 3.14
C TYR A 130 7.81 -16.61 1.71
N PRO A 131 8.06 -17.91 1.49
CA PRO A 131 8.12 -18.43 0.13
C PRO A 131 6.73 -18.34 -0.50
N LEU A 132 6.63 -17.71 -1.67
CA LEU A 132 5.36 -17.54 -2.39
C LEU A 132 4.95 -18.80 -3.18
N GLY A 133 5.85 -19.79 -3.24
CA GLY A 133 5.65 -21.06 -3.93
C GLY A 133 5.98 -20.97 -5.41
N ASP A 134 5.40 -21.90 -6.18
CA ASP A 134 5.49 -21.93 -7.63
C ASP A 134 4.10 -21.87 -8.25
N ALA A 135 4.03 -21.36 -9.48
CA ALA A 135 2.79 -21.20 -10.23
C ALA A 135 3.05 -21.37 -11.73
N ASP A 136 2.04 -21.78 -12.50
CA ASP A 136 2.17 -21.78 -13.95
C ASP A 136 2.28 -20.35 -14.51
N HIS A 137 2.77 -20.23 -15.73
CA HIS A 137 2.98 -18.93 -16.39
C HIS A 137 1.69 -18.09 -16.52
N ALA A 138 0.52 -18.73 -16.65
CA ALA A 138 -0.76 -18.05 -16.78
C ALA A 138 -1.16 -17.40 -15.44
N THR A 139 -1.00 -18.14 -14.35
CA THR A 139 -1.20 -17.68 -12.96
C THR A 139 -0.25 -16.54 -12.62
N VAL A 140 1.04 -16.64 -12.99
CA VAL A 140 2.02 -15.56 -12.80
C VAL A 140 1.63 -14.30 -13.57
N SER A 141 1.21 -14.46 -14.83
CA SER A 141 0.80 -13.32 -15.67
C SER A 141 -0.44 -12.63 -15.12
N ARG A 142 -1.43 -13.42 -14.68
CA ARG A 142 -2.66 -12.91 -14.07
C ARG A 142 -2.39 -12.23 -12.72
N LEU A 143 -1.47 -12.75 -11.92
CA LEU A 143 -1.03 -12.10 -10.68
C LEU A 143 -0.41 -10.72 -10.98
N ALA A 144 0.43 -10.62 -12.01
CA ALA A 144 0.99 -9.35 -12.44
C ALA A 144 -0.10 -8.34 -12.88
N ASP A 145 -1.11 -8.79 -13.63
CA ASP A 145 -2.25 -7.94 -14.03
C ASP A 145 -3.05 -7.42 -12.83
N LEU A 146 -3.27 -8.27 -11.83
CA LEU A 146 -3.98 -7.89 -10.59
C LEU A 146 -3.16 -6.87 -9.79
N ILE A 147 -1.84 -7.05 -9.67
CA ILE A 147 -0.97 -6.08 -9.00
C ILE A 147 -1.06 -4.72 -9.70
N THR A 148 -0.91 -4.69 -11.03
CA THR A 148 -1.02 -3.45 -11.82
C THR A 148 -2.39 -2.78 -11.62
N THR A 149 -3.47 -3.55 -11.75
CA THR A 149 -4.85 -3.03 -11.62
C THR A 149 -5.11 -2.49 -10.21
N GLY A 150 -4.72 -3.23 -9.18
CA GLY A 150 -4.87 -2.83 -7.79
C GLY A 150 -4.07 -1.56 -7.46
N HIS A 151 -2.83 -1.49 -7.94
CA HIS A 151 -1.96 -0.33 -7.74
C HIS A 151 -2.51 0.92 -8.42
N THR A 152 -2.95 0.82 -9.68
CA THR A 152 -3.62 1.94 -10.37
C THR A 152 -4.85 2.44 -9.62
N ARG A 153 -5.68 1.52 -9.11
CA ARG A 153 -6.88 1.90 -8.34
C ARG A 153 -6.56 2.58 -7.01
N LEU A 154 -5.53 2.13 -6.30
CA LEU A 154 -5.07 2.80 -5.08
C LEU A 154 -4.61 4.23 -5.38
N HIS A 155 -3.90 4.46 -6.48
CA HIS A 155 -3.48 5.81 -6.87
C HIS A 155 -4.67 6.71 -7.19
N LEU A 156 -5.66 6.22 -7.95
CA LEU A 156 -6.88 6.98 -8.21
C LEU A 156 -7.63 7.31 -6.92
N ALA A 157 -7.75 6.35 -5.99
CA ALA A 157 -8.40 6.60 -4.71
C ALA A 157 -7.61 7.57 -3.81
N ALA A 158 -6.27 7.55 -3.89
CA ALA A 158 -5.44 8.54 -3.22
C ALA A 158 -5.66 9.94 -3.82
N ASP A 159 -5.77 10.06 -5.14
CA ASP A 159 -6.10 11.32 -5.81
C ASP A 159 -7.49 11.84 -5.38
N ASP A 160 -8.51 10.98 -5.40
CA ASP A 160 -9.87 11.33 -4.96
C ASP A 160 -9.89 11.81 -3.49
N LEU A 161 -9.17 11.11 -2.62
CA LEU A 161 -9.02 11.52 -1.22
C LEU A 161 -8.32 12.88 -1.09
N ARG A 162 -7.26 13.13 -1.86
CA ARG A 162 -6.59 14.45 -1.87
C ARG A 162 -7.56 15.54 -2.28
N PHE A 163 -8.33 15.33 -3.34
CA PHE A 163 -9.33 16.31 -3.77
C PHE A 163 -10.39 16.56 -2.69
N ALA A 164 -10.89 15.52 -2.03
CA ALA A 164 -11.85 15.66 -0.95
C ALA A 164 -11.28 16.44 0.25
N LEU A 165 -10.04 16.17 0.66
CA LEU A 165 -9.38 16.89 1.76
C LEU A 165 -9.13 18.37 1.40
N VAL A 166 -8.63 18.64 0.19
CA VAL A 166 -8.37 20.00 -0.30
C VAL A 166 -9.66 20.82 -0.40
N ALA A 167 -10.79 20.21 -0.76
CA ALA A 167 -12.10 20.87 -0.78
C ALA A 167 -12.53 21.41 0.60
N HIS A 168 -12.01 20.81 1.67
CA HIS A 168 -12.21 21.25 3.06
C HIS A 168 -11.07 22.13 3.60
N GLY A 169 -10.15 22.55 2.73
CA GLY A 169 -9.02 23.40 3.10
C GLY A 169 -7.89 22.68 3.86
N LEU A 170 -7.87 21.35 3.84
CA LEU A 170 -6.84 20.54 4.50
C LEU A 170 -5.62 20.33 3.58
N ASN A 171 -4.43 20.29 4.18
CA ASN A 171 -3.21 19.90 3.45
C ASN A 171 -3.24 18.39 3.14
N ALA A 172 -3.09 18.04 1.87
CA ALA A 172 -3.12 16.65 1.39
C ALA A 172 -1.86 16.25 0.61
N GLU A 173 -0.78 17.04 0.69
CA GLU A 173 0.44 16.82 -0.10
C GLU A 173 1.13 15.47 0.22
N GLN A 174 0.93 14.95 1.43
CA GLN A 174 1.56 13.70 1.87
C GLN A 174 0.70 12.46 1.63
N VAL A 175 -0.55 12.62 1.17
CA VAL A 175 -1.37 11.47 0.82
C VAL A 175 -0.69 10.73 -0.33
N ASN A 176 -0.42 9.44 -0.19
CA ASN A 176 0.23 8.64 -1.22
C ASN A 176 -0.17 7.16 -1.12
N VAL A 177 0.36 6.34 -2.03
CA VAL A 177 0.19 4.89 -1.98
C VAL A 177 1.48 4.29 -1.46
N ASP A 178 1.37 3.49 -0.40
CA ASP A 178 2.49 2.73 0.16
C ASP A 178 2.01 1.35 0.61
N ALA A 179 2.82 0.33 0.35
CA ALA A 179 2.58 -1.06 0.72
C ALA A 179 1.13 -1.55 0.48
N GLY A 180 0.53 -1.21 -0.67
CA GLY A 180 -0.83 -1.65 -1.03
C GLY A 180 -1.96 -0.93 -0.28
N THR A 181 -1.67 0.19 0.37
CA THR A 181 -2.64 1.04 1.09
C THR A 181 -2.49 2.50 0.66
N VAL A 182 -3.49 3.34 0.96
CA VAL A 182 -3.35 4.80 0.83
C VAL A 182 -2.98 5.36 2.20
N VAL A 183 -1.79 5.95 2.30
CA VAL A 183 -1.26 6.57 3.51
C VAL A 183 -1.55 8.07 3.46
N PHE A 184 -1.95 8.66 4.58
CA PHE A 184 -2.16 10.11 4.69
C PHE A 184 -0.87 10.87 4.89
N GLY A 185 0.09 10.24 5.58
CA GLY A 185 1.35 10.84 5.98
C GLY A 185 1.21 11.64 7.27
N ALA A 186 2.08 12.62 7.44
CA ALA A 186 2.00 13.57 8.55
C ALA A 186 0.97 14.66 8.21
N ILE A 187 0.00 14.81 9.11
CA ILE A 187 -1.00 15.88 9.08
C ILE A 187 -0.74 16.79 10.28
N ASP A 188 -0.74 18.10 10.05
CA ASP A 188 -0.52 19.09 11.10
C ASP A 188 -1.67 19.04 12.12
N VAL A 189 -1.36 19.29 13.39
CA VAL A 189 -2.32 19.17 14.51
C VAL A 189 -3.62 19.97 14.26
N PRO A 190 -3.59 21.22 13.75
CA PRO A 190 -4.81 21.96 13.42
C PRO A 190 -5.68 21.29 12.35
N ASP A 191 -5.05 20.72 11.32
CA ASP A 191 -5.72 20.03 10.21
C ASP A 191 -6.37 18.72 10.70
N VAL A 192 -5.73 18.01 11.62
CA VAL A 192 -6.32 16.82 12.26
C VAL A 192 -7.56 17.19 13.08
N GLY A 193 -7.53 18.32 13.80
CA GLY A 193 -8.70 18.82 14.51
C GLY A 193 -9.86 19.16 13.58
N THR A 194 -9.57 19.74 12.41
CA THR A 194 -10.57 20.00 11.36
C THR A 194 -11.11 18.71 10.76
N LEU A 195 -10.22 17.77 10.41
CA LEU A 195 -10.62 16.46 9.90
C LEU A 195 -11.53 15.72 10.89
N LEU A 196 -11.17 15.71 12.17
CA LEU A 196 -11.98 15.08 13.21
C LEU A 196 -13.40 15.63 13.22
N ARG A 197 -13.58 16.96 13.16
CA ARG A 197 -14.90 17.59 13.09
C ARG A 197 -15.69 17.17 11.85
N LEU A 198 -15.03 17.06 10.70
CA LEU A 198 -15.68 16.60 9.46
C LEU A 198 -16.16 15.14 9.57
N LEU A 199 -15.42 14.30 10.31
CA LEU A 199 -15.77 12.90 10.49
C LEU A 199 -16.87 12.69 11.56
N THR A 200 -16.89 13.51 12.61
CA THR A 200 -17.82 13.34 13.75
C THR A 200 -19.04 14.26 13.70
N GLY A 201 -18.99 15.35 12.94
CA GLY A 201 -20.00 16.41 12.96
C GLY A 201 -19.94 17.31 14.20
N GLU A 202 -18.87 17.23 14.99
CA GLU A 202 -18.67 18.10 16.16
C GLU A 202 -18.63 19.58 15.74
N THR A 203 -19.33 20.42 16.50
CA THR A 203 -19.39 21.88 16.28
C THR A 203 -18.58 22.62 17.34
N GLY A 204 -17.90 23.69 16.93
CA GLY A 204 -17.09 24.54 17.81
C GLY A 204 -15.59 24.44 17.55
N ASN A 205 -14.84 25.39 18.11
CA ASN A 205 -13.40 25.34 18.12
C ASN A 205 -13.00 24.29 19.15
N GLY A 206 -12.35 23.22 18.69
CA GLY A 206 -11.77 22.23 19.59
C GLY A 206 -10.71 22.87 20.49
N PRO A 207 -10.24 22.16 21.53
CA PRO A 207 -9.10 22.62 22.31
C PRO A 207 -7.91 22.88 21.40
N ASP A 208 -7.12 23.92 21.72
CA ASP A 208 -5.82 24.10 21.09
C ASP A 208 -4.84 23.10 21.73
N TYR A 209 -4.32 22.19 20.91
CA TYR A 209 -3.47 21.09 21.36
C TYR A 209 -1.99 21.34 21.05
N SER A 210 -1.62 22.45 20.40
CA SER A 210 -0.28 22.65 19.83
C SER A 210 0.85 22.50 20.86
N ASP A 211 0.59 22.87 22.11
CA ASP A 211 1.59 22.92 23.18
C ASP A 211 1.39 21.82 24.24
N ASP A 212 0.40 20.92 24.05
CA ASP A 212 0.07 19.83 24.97
C ASP A 212 0.26 18.45 24.31
N PRO A 213 1.40 17.77 24.55
CA PRO A 213 1.65 16.43 24.02
C PRO A 213 0.59 15.41 24.40
N GLN A 214 0.03 15.46 25.62
CA GLN A 214 -1.01 14.52 26.06
C GLN A 214 -2.32 14.79 25.32
N GLY A 215 -2.64 16.07 25.11
CA GLY A 215 -3.74 16.51 24.26
C GLY A 215 -3.60 16.03 22.81
N CYS A 216 -2.40 16.10 22.23
CA CYS A 216 -2.12 15.57 20.89
C CYS A 216 -2.24 14.05 20.80
N GLU A 217 -1.78 13.30 21.80
CA GLU A 217 -1.97 11.84 21.87
C GLU A 217 -3.47 11.48 21.96
N ALA A 218 -4.23 12.21 22.77
CA ALA A 218 -5.68 12.05 22.86
C ALA A 218 -6.37 12.39 21.53
N LEU A 219 -5.90 13.41 20.82
CA LEU A 219 -6.40 13.76 19.49
C LEU A 219 -6.12 12.63 18.47
N ALA A 220 -4.93 12.03 18.50
CA ALA A 220 -4.57 10.89 17.66
C ALA A 220 -5.49 9.67 17.91
N ALA A 221 -5.80 9.37 19.18
CA ALA A 221 -6.75 8.31 19.52
C ALA A 221 -8.17 8.62 18.98
N ARG A 222 -8.64 9.87 19.15
CA ARG A 222 -9.97 10.28 18.68
C ARG A 222 -10.11 10.22 17.16
N ILE A 223 -9.10 10.67 16.41
CA ILE A 223 -9.14 10.59 14.93
C ILE A 223 -9.13 9.14 14.46
N THR A 224 -8.38 8.26 15.14
CA THR A 224 -8.39 6.82 14.89
C THR A 224 -9.80 6.25 15.03
N ASP A 225 -10.48 6.53 16.14
CA ASP A 225 -11.84 6.05 16.40
C ASP A 225 -12.87 6.61 15.40
N ALA A 226 -12.74 7.89 15.03
CA ALA A 226 -13.62 8.53 14.05
C ALA A 226 -13.48 7.91 12.66
N VAL A 227 -12.25 7.72 12.19
CA VAL A 227 -11.99 7.05 10.90
C VAL A 227 -12.49 5.61 10.93
N LYS A 228 -12.24 4.86 12.01
CA LYS A 228 -12.76 3.49 12.18
C LYS A 228 -14.29 3.44 12.13
N THR A 229 -14.96 4.42 12.73
CA THR A 229 -16.42 4.55 12.70
C THR A 229 -16.92 4.80 11.28
N VAL A 230 -16.38 5.82 10.59
CA VAL A 230 -16.80 6.20 9.22
C VAL A 230 -16.55 5.06 8.21
N THR A 231 -15.42 4.38 8.34
CA THR A 231 -15.03 3.29 7.44
C THR A 231 -15.77 1.97 7.73
N GLY A 232 -16.47 1.88 8.86
CA GLY A 232 -17.19 0.68 9.29
C GLY A 232 -16.25 -0.43 9.77
N GLY A 233 -15.20 -0.07 10.51
CA GLY A 233 -14.23 -0.99 11.09
C GLY A 233 -12.88 -1.06 10.35
N GLY A 234 -12.54 -0.06 9.53
CA GLY A 234 -11.20 0.07 8.97
C GLY A 234 -10.19 0.30 10.08
N ASP A 235 -9.15 -0.52 10.11
CA ASP A 235 -8.06 -0.40 11.08
C ASP A 235 -7.09 0.66 10.57
N VAL A 236 -7.08 1.81 11.23
CA VAL A 236 -6.10 2.87 11.03
C VAL A 236 -5.46 3.12 12.38
N ASP A 237 -4.15 3.32 12.38
CA ASP A 237 -3.45 3.83 13.55
C ASP A 237 -3.07 5.28 13.30
N ALA A 238 -3.20 6.11 14.33
CA ALA A 238 -2.67 7.46 14.32
C ALA A 238 -1.69 7.63 15.49
N ALA A 239 -0.54 8.25 15.22
CA ALA A 239 0.50 8.47 16.23
C ALA A 239 0.93 9.93 16.22
N TYR A 240 0.95 10.55 17.40
CA TYR A 240 1.54 11.87 17.59
C TYR A 240 3.06 11.80 17.43
N THR A 241 3.63 12.79 16.76
CA THR A 241 5.08 13.04 16.74
C THR A 241 5.36 14.51 17.07
N PRO A 242 6.24 14.81 18.04
CA PRO A 242 6.61 16.18 18.38
C PRO A 242 7.40 16.88 17.27
N TYR A 243 7.95 16.11 16.33
CA TYR A 243 8.65 16.64 15.17
C TYR A 243 8.11 15.95 13.91
N CYS A 244 7.51 16.72 13.01
CA CYS A 244 7.03 16.23 11.73
C CYS A 244 8.22 15.70 10.92
N PRO A 245 8.18 14.45 10.42
CA PRO A 245 9.28 13.85 9.67
C PRO A 245 9.67 14.64 8.41
N ARG A 246 8.76 15.49 7.90
CA ARG A 246 8.96 16.31 6.71
C ARG A 246 9.68 17.63 7.02
N CYS A 247 9.09 18.50 7.83
CA CYS A 247 9.64 19.83 8.11
C CYS A 247 10.62 19.84 9.29
N ARG A 248 10.54 18.84 10.18
CA ARG A 248 11.33 18.72 11.43
C ARG A 248 11.11 19.84 12.45
N GLU A 249 10.13 20.71 12.22
CA GLU A 249 9.92 21.92 13.02
C GLU A 249 8.59 21.88 13.78
N GLU A 250 7.54 21.31 13.18
CA GLU A 250 6.18 21.37 13.72
C GLU A 250 5.68 20.00 14.19
N ALA A 251 4.80 20.00 15.19
CA ALA A 251 4.10 18.82 15.67
C ALA A 251 3.12 18.29 14.61
N ALA A 252 3.03 16.97 14.47
CA ALA A 252 2.10 16.34 13.54
C ALA A 252 1.51 15.05 14.10
N ILE A 253 0.42 14.60 13.50
CA ILE A 253 -0.12 13.25 13.71
C ILE A 253 0.09 12.47 12.42
N LEU A 254 0.77 11.34 12.55
CA LEU A 254 1.00 10.38 11.49
C LEU A 254 -0.23 9.48 11.39
N LEU A 255 -0.95 9.54 10.28
CA LEU A 255 -2.05 8.62 10.00
C LEU A 255 -1.56 7.51 9.06
N HIS A 256 -1.62 6.27 9.54
CA HIS A 256 -1.20 5.09 8.80
C HIS A 256 -2.15 4.77 7.62
N GLY A 257 -1.72 3.86 6.76
CA GLY A 257 -2.41 3.55 5.52
C GLY A 257 -3.69 2.74 5.68
N LEU A 258 -4.70 3.08 4.89
CA LEU A 258 -5.95 2.33 4.80
C LEU A 258 -6.04 1.56 3.47
N PRO A 259 -6.54 0.32 3.49
CA PRO A 259 -6.91 -0.41 2.28
C PRO A 259 -7.99 0.31 1.46
N LEU A 260 -7.99 0.04 0.14
CA LEU A 260 -8.88 0.70 -0.84
C LEU A 260 -10.36 0.80 -0.42
N PRO A 261 -11.02 -0.26 0.10
CA PRO A 261 -12.45 -0.18 0.43
C PRO A 261 -12.77 0.85 1.50
N TYR A 262 -11.86 1.04 2.46
CA TYR A 262 -12.03 1.98 3.55
C TYR A 262 -11.76 3.41 3.09
N ILE A 263 -10.74 3.61 2.25
CA ILE A 263 -10.47 4.90 1.61
C ILE A 263 -11.65 5.37 0.77
N ALA A 264 -12.26 4.49 -0.02
CA ALA A 264 -13.43 4.83 -0.82
C ALA A 264 -14.60 5.32 0.05
N ARG A 265 -14.88 4.64 1.18
CA ARG A 265 -15.93 5.05 2.14
C ARG A 265 -15.62 6.37 2.82
N LEU A 266 -14.37 6.56 3.22
CA LEU A 266 -13.93 7.80 3.87
C LEU A 266 -14.02 8.98 2.90
N THR A 267 -13.60 8.79 1.65
CA THR A 267 -13.69 9.80 0.59
C THR A 267 -15.14 10.16 0.27
N ASP A 268 -16.03 9.16 0.17
CA ASP A 268 -17.47 9.36 -0.01
C ASP A 268 -18.08 10.16 1.16
N HIS A 269 -17.70 9.85 2.40
CA HIS A 269 -18.12 10.62 3.57
C HIS A 269 -17.66 12.08 3.51
N LEU A 270 -16.37 12.33 3.25
CA LEU A 270 -15.82 13.67 3.14
C LEU A 270 -16.43 14.47 1.98
N THR A 271 -16.74 13.82 0.86
CA THR A 271 -17.37 14.47 -0.29
C THR A 271 -18.81 14.89 0.05
N ARG A 272 -19.55 14.07 0.80
CA ARG A 272 -20.91 14.41 1.25
C ARG A 272 -20.95 15.54 2.26
N THR A 273 -19.93 15.68 3.10
CA THR A 273 -19.87 16.79 4.07
C THR A 273 -19.49 18.13 3.45
N ALA A 274 -19.01 18.14 2.20
CA ALA A 274 -18.70 19.35 1.45
C ALA A 274 -19.92 19.96 0.71
N ALA A 275 -20.99 19.18 0.53
CA ALA A 275 -22.20 19.55 -0.23
C ALA A 275 -23.28 20.16 0.67
#